data_AF-A0A2V8HCI6-F1
#
_entry.id   AF-A0A2V8HCI6-F1
#
_cell.length_a   1.000
_cell.length_b   1.000
_cell.length_c   1.000
_cell.angle_alpha   90.00
_cell.angle_beta   90.00
_cell.angle_gamma   90.00
#
_symmetry.space_group_name_H-M   'P 1'
#
loop_
_entity.id
_entity.type
_entity.pdbx_description
1 polymer ?
#
loop_
_entity_poly.entity_id
_entity_poly.type
_entity_poly.pdbx_seq_one_letter_code
_entity_poly.pdbx_strand_id
1 'polypeptide(L)'
;MLVLGSTAAPARAQTGDVVQFFAGAALGLGLHESGHLLFDEAFGAEPAVRKVSAGFIPFFAITHEPVTPVEEFTISSAGFWVQHAGDEFLLSHRPNLRHEHAPFAKGLLAFNVLTSVMYAGTAFVQHGPVERDTLGMAVSADIAEPWIGATILAPALLDGARYYRPQSRTLRWASRGAKVAGALLLLKAARTEEARAQTSSSPR
;
A
#
# COMPACT_ATOMS: atom_id res chain seq x y z
N MET A 1 21.85 20.94 48.86
CA MET A 1 21.90 21.53 47.51
C MET A 1 21.03 20.66 46.60
N LEU A 2 19.77 21.06 46.39
CA LEU A 2 18.78 20.28 45.65
C LEU A 2 18.78 20.76 44.19
N VAL A 3 19.18 19.90 43.25
CA VAL A 3 19.10 20.21 41.81
C VAL A 3 17.66 19.98 41.36
N LEU A 4 16.93 21.07 41.13
CA LEU A 4 15.61 21.04 40.49
C LEU A 4 15.82 20.69 39.01
N GLY A 5 15.44 19.47 38.62
CA GLY A 5 15.39 19.05 37.22
C GLY A 5 14.26 19.75 36.50
N SER A 6 14.59 20.59 35.51
CA SER A 6 13.62 21.15 34.58
C SER A 6 13.07 20.05 33.69
N THR A 7 11.81 19.69 33.88
CA THR A 7 11.05 18.92 32.90
C THR A 7 10.80 19.82 31.69
N ALA A 8 11.48 19.56 30.58
CA ALA A 8 11.18 20.23 29.32
C ALA A 8 9.73 19.91 28.93
N ALA A 9 8.88 20.93 28.84
CA ALA A 9 7.53 20.78 28.32
C ALA A 9 7.58 20.18 26.91
N PRO A 10 6.63 19.29 26.53
CA PRO A 10 6.59 18.77 25.17
C PRO A 10 6.46 19.93 24.18
N ALA A 11 7.34 19.98 23.19
CA ALA A 11 7.28 20.97 22.13
C ALA A 11 5.91 20.90 21.46
N ARG A 12 5.13 21.97 21.58
CA ARG A 12 3.81 22.07 20.95
C ARG A 12 4.02 22.02 19.44
N ALA A 13 3.42 21.03 18.77
CA ALA A 13 3.42 20.96 17.32
C ALA A 13 2.88 22.28 16.76
N GLN A 14 3.62 22.91 15.85
CA GLN A 14 3.18 24.17 15.25
C GLN A 14 2.07 23.85 14.25
N THR A 15 1.11 24.76 14.04
CA THR A 15 0.04 24.56 13.04
C THR A 15 0.61 24.23 11.65
N GLY A 16 1.76 24.81 11.30
CA GLY A 16 2.49 24.48 10.07
C GLY A 16 2.91 23.00 9.98
N ASP A 17 3.33 22.39 11.08
CA ASP A 17 3.75 20.98 11.12
C ASP A 17 2.57 20.05 10.83
N VAL A 18 1.41 20.36 11.41
CA VAL A 18 0.18 19.60 11.21
C VAL A 18 -0.26 19.67 9.75
N VAL A 19 -0.27 20.88 9.16
CA VAL A 19 -0.61 21.07 7.74
C VAL A 19 0.36 20.30 6.84
N GLN A 20 1.67 20.38 7.11
CA GLN A 20 2.67 19.65 6.32
C GLN A 20 2.50 18.14 6.44
N PHE A 21 2.20 17.62 7.64
CA PHE A 21 1.93 16.20 7.84
C PHE A 21 0.74 15.73 7.00
N PHE A 22 -0.39 16.43 7.07
CA PHE A 22 -1.56 16.07 6.27
C PHE A 22 -1.33 16.26 4.77
N ALA A 23 -0.55 17.27 4.35
CA ALA A 23 -0.17 17.43 2.96
C ALA A 23 0.67 16.24 2.46
N GLY A 24 1.58 15.71 3.28
CA GLY A 24 2.33 14.49 2.97
C GLY A 24 1.43 13.26 2.83
N ALA A 25 0.46 13.11 3.75
CA ALA A 25 -0.52 12.03 3.68
C ALA A 25 -1.42 12.14 2.42
N ALA A 26 -1.86 13.35 2.08
CA ALA A 26 -2.64 13.62 0.88
C ALA A 26 -1.85 13.32 -0.41
N LEU A 27 -0.55 13.63 -0.44
CA LEU A 27 0.31 13.21 -1.54
C LEU A 27 0.39 11.68 -1.63
N GLY A 28 0.52 10.99 -0.50
CA GLY A 28 0.50 9.52 -0.46
C GLY A 28 -0.75 8.93 -1.08
N LEU A 29 -1.92 9.50 -0.75
CA LEU A 29 -3.19 9.13 -1.37
C LEU A 29 -3.16 9.36 -2.88
N GLY A 30 -2.78 10.56 -3.33
CA GLY A 30 -2.72 10.87 -4.76
C GLY A 30 -1.79 9.94 -5.53
N LEU A 31 -0.63 9.59 -4.95
CA LEU A 31 0.31 8.64 -5.55
C LEU A 31 -0.27 7.22 -5.62
N HIS A 32 -0.95 6.76 -4.57
CA HIS A 32 -1.61 5.46 -4.54
C HIS A 32 -2.64 5.34 -5.67
N GLU A 33 -3.58 6.28 -5.74
CA GLU A 33 -4.63 6.31 -6.77
C GLU A 33 -4.03 6.45 -8.18
N SER A 34 -2.94 7.23 -8.33
CA SER A 34 -2.26 7.38 -9.62
C SER A 34 -1.65 6.08 -10.14
N GLY A 35 -1.29 5.15 -9.23
CA GLY A 35 -0.80 3.82 -9.60
C GLY A 35 -1.86 3.04 -10.35
N HIS A 36 -3.08 2.99 -9.82
CA HIS A 36 -4.22 2.33 -10.46
C HIS A 36 -4.54 2.96 -11.81
N LEU A 37 -4.74 4.29 -11.84
CA LEU A 37 -5.08 5.03 -13.07
C LEU A 37 -4.06 4.84 -14.19
N LEU A 38 -2.78 4.77 -13.85
CA LEU A 38 -1.72 4.55 -14.83
C LEU A 38 -1.90 3.20 -15.54
N PHE A 39 -2.22 2.15 -14.79
CA PHE A 39 -2.39 0.81 -15.35
C PHE A 39 -3.75 0.62 -16.02
N ASP A 40 -4.81 1.24 -15.50
CA ASP A 40 -6.11 1.25 -16.18
C ASP A 40 -6.00 1.85 -17.58
N GLU A 41 -5.34 3.01 -17.70
CA GLU A 41 -5.10 3.66 -18.99
C GLU A 41 -4.17 2.81 -19.88
N ALA A 42 -3.10 2.24 -19.31
CA ALA A 42 -2.15 1.42 -20.06
C ALA A 42 -2.79 0.13 -20.63
N PHE A 43 -3.81 -0.41 -19.97
CA PHE A 43 -4.56 -1.58 -20.42
C PHE A 43 -5.84 -1.22 -21.18
N GLY A 44 -6.15 0.06 -21.35
CA GLY A 44 -7.37 0.52 -22.03
C GLY A 44 -8.64 0.10 -21.30
N ALA A 45 -8.59 -0.01 -19.98
CA ALA A 45 -9.66 -0.55 -19.14
C ALA A 45 -10.79 0.47 -18.85
N GLU A 46 -10.71 1.67 -19.43
CA GLU A 46 -11.68 2.78 -19.27
C GLU A 46 -11.97 3.10 -17.78
N PRO A 47 -11.01 3.70 -17.05
CA PRO A 47 -11.15 3.92 -15.62
C PRO A 47 -12.34 4.84 -15.30
N ALA A 48 -13.22 4.37 -14.43
CA ALA A 48 -14.28 5.16 -13.83
C ALA A 48 -14.03 5.30 -12.33
N VAL A 49 -14.03 6.54 -11.85
CA VAL A 49 -13.95 6.81 -10.41
C VAL A 49 -15.35 6.76 -9.82
N ARG A 50 -15.62 5.77 -8.98
CA ARG A 50 -16.87 5.67 -8.21
C ARG A 50 -16.61 5.97 -6.75
N LYS A 51 -17.38 6.90 -6.19
CA LYS A 51 -17.41 7.09 -4.73
C LYS A 51 -18.10 5.88 -4.11
N VAL A 52 -17.40 5.16 -3.23
CA VAL A 52 -17.96 4.07 -2.43
C VAL A 52 -17.98 4.50 -0.98
N SER A 53 -19.12 4.33 -0.32
CA SER A 53 -19.23 4.61 1.12
C SER A 53 -18.86 3.36 1.91
N ALA A 54 -17.63 3.29 2.41
CA ALA A 54 -17.22 2.31 3.41
C ALA A 54 -17.32 2.92 4.82
N GLY A 55 -18.55 3.07 5.33
CA GLY A 55 -18.79 3.71 6.62
C GLY A 55 -18.51 5.22 6.62
N PHE A 56 -17.70 5.71 7.57
CA PHE A 56 -17.41 7.15 7.73
C PHE A 56 -16.19 7.64 6.92
N ILE A 57 -15.47 6.74 6.23
CA ILE A 57 -14.29 7.07 5.44
C ILE A 57 -14.72 7.15 3.96
N PRO A 58 -14.55 8.30 3.28
CA PRO A 58 -14.81 8.36 1.85
C PRO A 58 -13.81 7.47 1.13
N PHE A 59 -14.31 6.41 0.50
CA PHE A 59 -13.52 5.52 -0.35
C PHE A 59 -13.83 5.88 -1.81
N PHE A 60 -12.82 5.86 -2.66
CA PHE A 60 -13.00 5.92 -4.11
C PHE A 60 -12.62 4.54 -4.62
N ALA A 61 -13.54 3.87 -5.30
CA ALA A 61 -13.19 2.71 -6.08
C ALA A 61 -12.87 3.20 -7.48
N ILE A 62 -11.69 2.86 -7.97
CA ILE A 62 -11.43 2.90 -9.40
C ILE A 62 -11.99 1.59 -9.95
N THR A 63 -13.01 1.71 -10.79
CA THR A 63 -13.65 0.58 -11.47
C THR A 63 -13.29 0.64 -12.94
N HIS A 64 -13.13 -0.52 -13.56
CA HIS A 64 -12.78 -0.62 -14.97
C HIS A 64 -13.58 -1.76 -15.64
N GLU A 65 -13.58 -1.78 -16.98
CA GLU A 65 -14.17 -2.89 -17.75
C GLU A 65 -13.43 -4.21 -17.46
N PRO A 66 -14.03 -5.38 -17.76
CA PRO A 66 -13.38 -6.67 -17.52
C PRO A 66 -12.04 -6.80 -18.27
N VAL A 67 -10.98 -7.05 -17.51
CA VAL A 67 -9.61 -7.26 -18.03
C VAL A 67 -9.15 -8.70 -17.77
N THR A 68 -7.99 -9.07 -18.31
CA THR A 68 -7.36 -10.37 -18.02
C THR A 68 -6.96 -10.49 -16.53
N PRO A 69 -6.80 -11.70 -15.98
CA PRO A 69 -6.34 -11.88 -14.60
C PRO A 69 -5.01 -11.19 -14.29
N VAL A 70 -4.07 -11.14 -15.25
CA VAL A 70 -2.79 -10.45 -15.04
C VAL A 70 -2.98 -8.94 -14.96
N GLU A 71 -3.81 -8.38 -15.84
CA GLU A 71 -4.11 -6.94 -15.85
C GLU A 71 -4.84 -6.54 -14.57
N GLU A 72 -5.86 -7.29 -14.15
CA GLU A 72 -6.61 -7.06 -12.90
C GLU A 72 -5.66 -7.11 -11.69
N PHE A 73 -4.81 -8.13 -11.59
CA PHE A 73 -3.82 -8.20 -10.51
C PHE A 73 -2.88 -6.98 -10.52
N THR A 74 -2.46 -6.56 -11.71
CA THR A 74 -1.53 -5.42 -11.87
C THR A 74 -2.20 -4.12 -11.44
N ILE A 75 -3.41 -3.84 -11.91
CA ILE A 75 -4.21 -2.66 -11.53
C ILE A 75 -4.46 -2.70 -10.03
N SER A 76 -5.08 -3.76 -9.52
CA SER A 76 -5.45 -3.90 -8.10
C SER A 76 -4.22 -3.78 -7.18
N SER A 77 -3.04 -4.26 -7.58
CA SER A 77 -1.85 -4.17 -6.73
C SER A 77 -1.06 -2.87 -6.84
N ALA A 78 -1.35 -2.02 -7.84
CA ALA A 78 -0.54 -0.86 -8.21
C ALA A 78 -0.37 0.14 -7.07
N GLY A 79 -1.46 0.50 -6.39
CA GLY A 79 -1.41 1.44 -5.27
C GLY A 79 -0.50 0.98 -4.13
N PHE A 80 -0.48 -0.32 -3.81
CA PHE A 80 0.42 -0.88 -2.80
C PHE A 80 1.87 -0.85 -3.24
N TRP A 81 2.15 -1.13 -4.52
CA TRP A 81 3.52 -1.05 -5.04
C TRP A 81 4.08 0.37 -5.02
N VAL A 82 3.26 1.36 -5.34
CA VAL A 82 3.65 2.77 -5.23
C VAL A 82 3.95 3.15 -3.78
N GLN A 83 3.12 2.73 -2.83
CA GLN A 83 3.35 2.94 -1.39
C GLN A 83 4.68 2.30 -0.95
N HIS A 84 4.89 1.02 -1.27
CA HIS A 84 6.08 0.28 -0.89
C HIS A 84 7.37 0.83 -1.54
N ALA A 85 7.30 1.21 -2.82
CA ALA A 85 8.43 1.84 -3.51
C ALA A 85 8.74 3.22 -2.92
N GLY A 86 7.71 4.01 -2.61
CA GLY A 86 7.82 5.31 -1.96
C GLY A 86 8.48 5.21 -0.58
N ASP A 87 8.04 4.26 0.26
CA ASP A 87 8.65 4.02 1.57
C ASP A 87 10.08 3.51 1.46
N GLU A 88 10.37 2.63 0.51
CA GLU A 88 11.74 2.16 0.26
C GLU A 88 12.66 3.31 -0.15
N PHE A 89 12.20 4.18 -1.05
CA PHE A 89 12.93 5.38 -1.47
C PHE A 89 13.15 6.31 -0.28
N LEU A 90 12.08 6.65 0.44
CA LEU A 90 12.11 7.59 1.55
C LEU A 90 13.04 7.12 2.68
N LEU A 91 12.90 5.87 3.13
CA LEU A 91 13.68 5.31 4.24
C LEU A 91 15.12 4.94 3.85
N SER A 92 15.42 4.83 2.55
CA SER A 92 16.80 4.67 2.07
C SER A 92 17.54 6.00 2.00
N HIS A 93 16.86 7.07 1.56
CA HIS A 93 17.46 8.41 1.46
C HIS A 93 17.47 9.16 2.79
N ARG A 94 16.47 8.91 3.65
CA ARG A 94 16.30 9.56 4.96
C ARG A 94 16.22 8.50 6.06
N PRO A 95 17.29 7.72 6.29
CA PRO A 95 17.25 6.64 7.27
C PRO A 95 16.92 7.14 8.68
N ASN A 96 17.34 8.36 9.03
CA ASN A 96 17.08 8.92 10.37
C ASN A 96 15.79 9.76 10.42
N LEU A 97 14.83 9.56 9.50
CA LEU A 97 13.60 10.36 9.36
C LEU A 97 12.86 10.59 10.68
N ARG A 98 12.88 9.60 11.59
CA ARG A 98 12.27 9.73 12.93
C ARG A 98 12.79 10.94 13.70
N HIS A 99 14.09 11.18 13.65
CA HIS A 99 14.80 12.24 14.35
C HIS A 99 14.86 13.54 13.56
N GLU A 100 14.49 13.52 12.28
CA GLU A 100 14.40 14.71 11.44
C GLU A 100 13.10 15.49 11.72
N HIS A 101 13.17 16.81 11.66
CA HIS A 101 11.99 17.66 11.58
C HIS A 101 11.51 17.71 10.13
N ALA A 102 10.73 16.70 9.75
CA ALA A 102 10.23 16.50 8.38
C ALA A 102 8.77 16.02 8.41
N PRO A 103 7.82 16.84 8.92
CA PRO A 103 6.43 16.43 9.11
C PRO A 103 5.77 15.95 7.81
N PHE A 104 6.07 16.57 6.66
CA PHE A 104 5.59 16.13 5.35
C PHE A 104 5.98 14.68 5.02
N ALA A 105 7.27 14.34 5.09
CA ALA A 105 7.74 12.98 4.84
C ALA A 105 7.19 11.97 5.86
N LYS A 106 7.00 12.38 7.12
CA LYS A 106 6.35 11.53 8.14
C LYS A 106 4.88 11.29 7.81
N GLY A 107 4.19 12.27 7.25
CA GLY A 107 2.81 12.16 6.78
C GLY A 107 2.68 11.16 5.62
N LEU A 108 3.56 11.26 4.63
CA LEU A 108 3.62 10.33 3.50
C LEU A 108 3.84 8.89 3.96
N LEU A 109 4.87 8.66 4.80
CA LEU A 109 5.15 7.34 5.39
C LEU A 109 3.97 6.82 6.22
N ALA A 110 3.38 7.69 7.05
CA ALA A 110 2.25 7.32 7.89
C ALA A 110 1.04 6.89 7.06
N PHE A 111 0.74 7.61 5.97
CA PHE A 111 -0.32 7.20 5.04
C PHE A 111 -0.03 5.83 4.45
N ASN A 112 1.15 5.61 3.86
CA ASN A 112 1.49 4.34 3.21
C ASN A 112 1.34 3.14 4.16
N VAL A 113 1.86 3.27 5.38
CA VAL A 113 1.78 2.22 6.40
C VAL A 113 0.35 2.02 6.89
N LEU A 114 -0.36 3.08 7.27
CA LEU A 114 -1.70 2.97 7.83
C LEU A 114 -2.72 2.46 6.81
N THR A 115 -2.63 2.93 5.57
CA THR A 115 -3.48 2.44 4.47
C THR A 115 -3.25 0.96 4.22
N SER A 116 -2.00 0.50 4.15
CA SER A 116 -1.68 -0.93 4.03
C SER A 116 -2.24 -1.77 5.19
N VAL A 117 -2.18 -1.25 6.42
CA VAL A 117 -2.77 -1.90 7.61
C VAL A 117 -4.29 -2.00 7.49
N MET A 118 -4.97 -0.94 7.03
CA MET A 118 -6.43 -0.96 6.86
C MET A 118 -6.87 -1.98 5.81
N TYR A 119 -6.21 -2.00 4.64
CA TYR A 119 -6.49 -3.00 3.59
C TYR A 119 -6.17 -4.43 4.03
N ALA A 120 -5.08 -4.63 4.78
CA ALA A 120 -4.81 -5.95 5.35
C ALA A 120 -5.89 -6.37 6.35
N GLY A 121 -6.38 -5.43 7.15
CA GLY A 121 -7.50 -5.64 8.06
C GLY A 121 -8.75 -6.12 7.33
N THR A 122 -9.18 -5.43 6.27
CA THR A 122 -10.34 -5.82 5.44
C THR A 122 -10.15 -7.19 4.78
N ALA A 123 -8.93 -7.48 4.30
CA ALA A 123 -8.57 -8.78 3.73
C ALA A 123 -8.67 -9.92 4.77
N PHE A 124 -8.24 -9.70 6.02
CA PHE A 124 -8.33 -10.73 7.06
C PHE A 124 -9.77 -10.98 7.52
N VAL A 125 -10.57 -9.93 7.65
CA VAL A 125 -11.99 -10.08 8.02
C VAL A 125 -12.87 -10.45 6.82
N GLN A 126 -12.32 -10.42 5.60
CA GLN A 126 -13.01 -10.67 4.33
C GLN A 126 -14.30 -9.85 4.22
N HIS A 127 -14.23 -8.60 4.68
CA HIS A 127 -15.37 -7.70 4.76
C HIS A 127 -14.96 -6.30 4.30
N GLY A 128 -15.83 -5.68 3.49
CA GLY A 128 -15.60 -4.38 2.87
C GLY A 128 -16.27 -4.31 1.50
N PRO A 129 -16.02 -3.22 0.74
CA PRO A 129 -16.45 -3.10 -0.65
C PRO A 129 -16.01 -4.29 -1.50
N VAL A 130 -16.82 -4.67 -2.49
CA VAL A 130 -16.44 -5.74 -3.44
C VAL A 130 -15.34 -5.27 -4.39
N GLU A 131 -15.21 -3.96 -4.55
CA GLU A 131 -14.22 -3.26 -5.36
C GLU A 131 -12.88 -3.09 -4.64
N ARG A 132 -12.68 -3.72 -3.48
CA ARG A 132 -11.41 -3.59 -2.75
C ARG A 132 -10.28 -4.30 -3.51
N ASP A 133 -9.15 -3.62 -3.63
CA ASP A 133 -7.94 -4.08 -4.30
C ASP A 133 -7.47 -5.48 -3.85
N THR A 134 -7.59 -5.77 -2.56
CA THR A 134 -7.19 -7.07 -2.00
C THR A 134 -8.00 -8.23 -2.56
N LEU A 135 -9.28 -7.99 -2.87
CA LEU A 135 -10.15 -8.99 -3.48
C LEU A 135 -9.81 -9.17 -4.97
N GLY A 136 -9.58 -8.09 -5.71
CA GLY A 136 -9.16 -8.16 -7.11
C GLY A 136 -7.85 -8.94 -7.29
N MET A 137 -6.86 -8.67 -6.42
CA MET A 137 -5.62 -9.46 -6.35
C MET A 137 -5.87 -10.94 -6.04
N ALA A 138 -6.72 -11.23 -5.05
CA ALA A 138 -7.01 -12.58 -4.58
C ALA A 138 -7.67 -13.44 -5.68
N VAL A 139 -8.70 -12.89 -6.33
CA VAL A 139 -9.44 -13.57 -7.41
C VAL A 139 -8.55 -13.78 -8.63
N SER A 140 -7.71 -12.81 -8.97
CA SER A 140 -6.81 -12.88 -10.12
C SER A 140 -5.69 -13.89 -9.95
N ALA A 141 -5.09 -13.94 -8.76
CA ALA A 141 -4.03 -14.88 -8.45
C ALA A 141 -4.55 -16.26 -8.01
N ASP A 142 -5.88 -16.47 -7.86
CA ASP A 142 -6.42 -17.70 -7.27
C ASP A 142 -5.77 -18.00 -5.91
N ILE A 143 -5.75 -16.99 -5.04
CA ILE A 143 -5.17 -17.03 -3.69
C ILE A 143 -6.22 -16.54 -2.71
N ALA A 144 -6.33 -17.18 -1.54
CA ALA A 144 -7.25 -16.70 -0.51
C ALA A 144 -6.85 -15.29 -0.03
N GLU A 145 -7.82 -14.38 0.03
CA GLU A 145 -7.61 -12.96 0.31
C GLU A 145 -6.78 -12.65 1.58
N PRO A 146 -6.90 -13.39 2.70
CA PRO A 146 -6.02 -13.20 3.85
C PRO A 146 -4.51 -13.27 3.52
N TRP A 147 -4.10 -14.08 2.55
CA TRP A 147 -2.70 -14.16 2.12
C TRP A 147 -2.28 -12.93 1.31
N ILE A 148 -3.19 -12.32 0.55
CA ILE A 148 -2.96 -11.01 -0.06
C ILE A 148 -2.78 -9.96 1.05
N GLY A 149 -3.65 -9.98 2.06
CA GLY A 149 -3.55 -9.11 3.24
C GLY A 149 -2.18 -9.23 3.94
N ALA A 150 -1.68 -10.45 4.14
CA ALA A 150 -0.35 -10.67 4.69
C ALA A 150 0.78 -10.12 3.80
N THR A 151 0.62 -10.23 2.48
CA THR A 151 1.60 -9.78 1.48
C THR A 151 1.78 -8.27 1.48
N ILE A 152 0.70 -7.51 1.64
CA ILE A 152 0.75 -6.03 1.73
C ILE A 152 1.15 -5.56 3.14
N LEU A 153 0.74 -6.29 4.18
CA LEU A 153 1.01 -5.91 5.57
C LEU A 153 2.49 -6.08 5.95
N ALA A 154 3.10 -7.19 5.54
CA ALA A 154 4.47 -7.52 5.91
C ALA A 154 5.49 -6.40 5.54
N PRO A 155 5.58 -5.90 4.30
CA PRO A 155 6.49 -4.81 3.96
C PRO A 155 6.15 -3.52 4.70
N ALA A 156 4.86 -3.17 4.88
CA ALA A 156 4.44 -1.99 5.61
C ALA A 156 4.88 -2.01 7.08
N LEU A 157 4.70 -3.13 7.78
CA LEU A 157 5.18 -3.29 9.16
C LEU A 157 6.70 -3.24 9.25
N LEU A 158 7.41 -3.83 8.27
CA LEU A 158 8.86 -3.80 8.22
C LEU A 158 9.40 -2.38 7.95
N ASP A 159 8.73 -1.59 7.12
CA ASP A 159 9.08 -0.18 6.87
C ASP A 159 8.76 0.70 8.09
N GLY A 160 7.63 0.48 8.75
CA GLY A 160 7.35 1.05 10.07
C GLY A 160 8.43 0.70 11.10
N ALA A 161 8.88 -0.56 11.13
CA ALA A 161 9.97 -0.97 12.01
C ALA A 161 11.32 -0.33 11.66
N ARG A 162 11.62 -0.14 10.37
CA ARG A 162 12.82 0.58 9.89
C ARG A 162 12.81 2.05 10.32
N TYR A 163 11.65 2.70 10.34
CA TYR A 163 11.52 4.06 10.86
C TYR A 163 11.99 4.20 12.32
N TYR A 164 11.77 3.17 13.15
CA TYR A 164 12.25 3.15 14.54
C TYR A 164 13.68 2.60 14.70
N ARG A 165 14.13 1.73 13.79
CA ARG A 165 15.44 1.05 13.86
C ARG A 165 16.23 1.14 12.55
N PRO A 166 16.66 2.35 12.14
CA PRO A 166 17.17 2.56 10.79
C PRO A 166 18.54 1.94 10.50
N GLN A 167 19.32 1.64 11.54
CA GLN A 167 20.61 0.96 11.42
C GLN A 167 20.48 -0.55 11.18
N SER A 168 19.29 -1.13 11.37
CA SER A 168 19.09 -2.58 11.23
C SER A 168 19.16 -3.04 9.77
N ARG A 169 20.27 -3.67 9.39
CA ARG A 169 20.43 -4.29 8.07
C ARG A 169 19.40 -5.38 7.82
N THR A 170 19.07 -6.16 8.85
CA THR A 170 18.09 -7.25 8.79
C THR A 170 16.71 -6.72 8.41
N LEU A 171 16.24 -5.64 9.03
CA LEU A 171 14.92 -5.07 8.70
C LEU A 171 14.87 -4.52 7.26
N ARG A 172 15.97 -3.92 6.78
CA ARG A 172 16.04 -3.45 5.39
C ARG A 172 15.93 -4.60 4.40
N TRP A 173 16.70 -5.67 4.59
CA TRP A 173 16.67 -6.82 3.69
C TRP A 173 15.38 -7.63 3.82
N ALA A 174 14.84 -7.79 5.02
CA ALA A 174 13.53 -8.41 5.22
C ALA A 174 12.43 -7.62 4.50
N SER A 175 12.42 -6.29 4.61
CA SER A 175 11.44 -5.44 3.93
C SER A 175 11.52 -5.60 2.41
N ARG A 176 12.73 -5.53 1.84
CA ARG A 176 12.96 -5.74 0.41
C ARG A 176 12.54 -7.15 -0.05
N GLY A 177 12.88 -8.16 0.74
CA GLY A 177 12.49 -9.55 0.46
C GLY A 177 10.98 -9.72 0.45
N ALA A 178 10.26 -9.14 1.41
CA ALA A 178 8.80 -9.18 1.46
C ALA A 178 8.16 -8.51 0.23
N LYS A 179 8.68 -7.34 -0.20
CA LYS A 179 8.21 -6.66 -1.41
C LYS A 179 8.41 -7.51 -2.67
N VAL A 180 9.61 -8.07 -2.85
CA VAL A 180 9.91 -8.94 -3.99
C VAL A 180 9.03 -10.19 -3.97
N ALA A 181 8.88 -10.83 -2.81
CA ALA A 181 8.02 -12.01 -2.67
C ALA A 181 6.57 -11.70 -3.05
N GLY A 182 6.04 -10.55 -2.65
CA GLY A 182 4.70 -10.13 -3.05
C GLY A 182 4.59 -9.81 -4.54
N ALA A 183 5.60 -9.17 -5.15
CA ALA A 183 5.60 -8.87 -6.58
C ALA A 183 5.61 -10.14 -7.43
N LEU A 184 6.23 -11.22 -6.94
CA LEU A 184 6.23 -12.53 -7.60
C LEU A 184 4.85 -13.20 -7.64
N LEU A 185 3.85 -12.72 -6.88
CA LEU A 185 2.47 -13.21 -7.01
C LEU A 185 1.86 -12.88 -8.38
N LEU A 186 2.39 -11.90 -9.11
CA LEU A 186 2.02 -11.64 -10.51
C LEU A 186 2.22 -12.88 -11.39
N LEU A 187 3.26 -13.69 -11.12
CA LEU A 187 3.50 -14.94 -11.84
C LEU A 187 2.39 -15.97 -11.60
N LYS A 188 1.74 -15.93 -10.44
CA LYS A 188 0.61 -16.80 -10.15
C LYS A 188 -0.63 -16.35 -10.93
N ALA A 189 -0.89 -15.04 -11.03
CA ALA A 189 -1.96 -14.51 -11.88
C ALA A 189 -1.77 -14.90 -13.36
N ALA A 190 -0.54 -14.82 -13.88
CA ALA A 190 -0.22 -15.24 -15.24
C ALA A 190 -0.53 -16.73 -15.50
N ARG A 191 -0.18 -17.60 -14.56
CA ARG A 191 -0.50 -19.03 -14.67
C ARG A 191 -2.01 -19.30 -14.62
N THR A 192 -2.76 -18.53 -13.83
CA THR A 192 -4.22 -18.63 -13.77
C THR A 192 -4.85 -18.27 -15.11
N GLU A 193 -4.34 -17.23 -15.77
CA GLU A 193 -4.76 -16.84 -17.12
C GLU A 193 -4.49 -17.93 -18.16
N GLU A 194 -3.27 -18.47 -18.19
CA GLU A 194 -2.90 -19.57 -19.10
C GLU A 194 -3.82 -20.79 -18.96
N ALA A 195 -4.15 -21.18 -17.72
CA ALA A 195 -5.05 -22.30 -17.43
C ALA A 195 -6.50 -22.05 -17.92
N ARG A 196 -6.99 -20.80 -17.80
CA ARG A 196 -8.30 -20.39 -18.33
C ARG A 196 -8.33 -20.41 -19.85
N ALA A 197 -7.25 -19.97 -20.50
CA ALA A 197 -7.15 -20.01 -21.95
C ALA A 197 -7.19 -21.45 -22.48
N GLN A 198 -6.43 -22.37 -21.87
CA GLN A 198 -6.39 -23.79 -22.24
C GLN A 198 -7.76 -24.48 -22.10
N THR A 199 -8.47 -24.24 -20.99
CA THR A 199 -9.81 -24.82 -20.75
C THR A 199 -10.86 -24.30 -21.73
N SER A 200 -10.77 -23.05 -22.18
CA SER A 200 -11.68 -22.47 -23.18
C SER A 200 -11.47 -23.01 -24.61
N SER A 201 -10.27 -23.54 -24.89
CA SER A 201 -9.85 -24.02 -26.22
C SER A 201 -10.13 -25.51 -26.50
N SER A 202 -10.55 -26.27 -25.49
CA SER A 202 -10.89 -27.68 -25.65
C SER A 202 -12.31 -27.81 -26.22
N PRO A 203 -12.50 -28.39 -27.43
CA PRO A 203 -13.83 -28.64 -27.96
C PRO A 203 -14.57 -29.62 -27.04
N ARG A 204 -15.86 -29.34 -26.77
CA ARG A 204 -16.77 -30.25 -26.06
C ARG A 204 -17.10 -31.48 -26.90
#